data_AF-A0A2L2Z4L8-F1
#
_entry.id   AF-A0A2L2Z4L8-F1
#
_cell.length_a   1.000
_cell.length_b   1.000
_cell.length_c   1.000
_cell.angle_alpha   90.00
_cell.angle_beta   90.00
_cell.angle_gamma   90.00
#
_symmetry.space_group_name_H-M   'P 1'
#
loop_
_entity.id
_entity.type
_entity.pdbx_description
1 polymer ?
#
loop_
_entity_poly.entity_id
_entity_poly.type
_entity_poly.pdbx_seq_one_letter_code
_entity_poly.pdbx_strand_id
1 'polypeptide(L)'
;QYDLALLRFEAPVDPTLPHISPACLPEQNEKFDNLRCYVTGWGKNAFGEQGEYQSVLKEVDVPMLGQRDCEHRLKQTRLGRSYQLHPG
;
A
#
# COMPACT_ATOMS: atom_id res chain seq x y z
N GLN A 1 11.72 5.25 10.94
CA GLN A 1 11.67 5.79 9.56
C GLN A 1 10.20 6.02 9.25
N TYR A 2 9.78 7.17 8.72
CA TYR A 2 8.37 7.49 8.48
C TYR A 2 8.19 7.89 7.02
N ASP A 3 7.35 7.15 6.31
CA ASP A 3 6.99 7.44 4.91
C ASP A 3 5.51 7.83 4.86
N LEU A 4 5.23 9.06 5.28
CA LEU A 4 3.90 9.63 5.35
C LEU A 4 3.97 11.15 5.13
N ALA A 5 3.03 11.68 4.35
CA ALA A 5 2.87 13.11 4.12
C ALA A 5 1.39 13.48 4.06
N LEU A 6 1.07 14.74 4.37
CA LEU A 6 -0.26 15.32 4.20
C LEU A 6 -0.22 16.35 3.08
N LEU A 7 -1.17 16.25 2.16
CA LEU A 7 -1.40 17.24 1.11
C LEU A 7 -2.72 17.94 1.36
N ARG A 8 -2.69 19.26 1.38
CA ARG A 8 -3.89 20.09 1.51
C ARG A 8 -4.21 20.70 0.15
N PHE A 9 -5.43 20.47 -0.33
CA PHE A 9 -5.93 21.15 -1.52
C PHE A 9 -6.04 22.65 -1.29
N GLU A 10 -5.79 23.43 -2.34
CA GLU A 10 -5.95 24.90 -2.32
C GLU A 10 -7.41 25.30 -2.06
N ALA A 11 -8.36 24.53 -2.60
CA ALA A 11 -9.79 24.70 -2.40
C ALA A 11 -10.46 23.37 -1.98
N PRO A 12 -11.63 23.42 -1.29
CA PRO A 12 -12.37 22.21 -0.93
C PRO A 12 -12.81 21.39 -2.14
N VAL A 13 -12.79 20.06 -2.00
CA VAL A 13 -13.34 19.13 -3.00
C VAL A 13 -14.85 19.02 -2.82
N ASP A 14 -15.61 18.98 -3.92
CA ASP A 14 -17.07 18.80 -3.90
C ASP A 14 -17.43 17.35 -3.52
N PRO A 15 -18.03 17.12 -2.33
CA PRO A 15 -18.38 15.78 -1.86
C PRO A 15 -19.65 15.21 -2.50
N THR A 16 -20.37 16.00 -3.32
CA THR A 16 -21.59 15.54 -3.99
C THR A 16 -21.29 14.71 -5.24
N LEU A 17 -20.05 14.72 -5.72
CA LEU A 17 -19.62 13.95 -6.88
C LEU A 17 -19.58 12.44 -6.55
N PRO A 18 -20.28 11.58 -7.31
CA PRO A 18 -20.47 10.17 -6.94
C PRO A 18 -19.19 9.32 -7.03
N HIS A 19 -18.14 9.84 -7.65
CA HIS A 19 -16.84 9.17 -7.80
C HIS A 19 -15.80 9.67 -6.79
N ILE A 20 -16.20 10.52 -5.84
CA ILE A 20 -15.33 11.07 -4.81
C ILE A 20 -15.85 10.63 -3.44
N SER A 21 -15.01 9.91 -2.70
CA SER A 21 -15.28 9.55 -1.30
C SER A 21 -13.95 9.38 -0.55
N PRO A 22 -13.83 9.87 0.70
CA PRO A 22 -12.62 9.68 1.49
C PRO A 22 -12.49 8.22 1.95
N ALA A 23 -11.24 7.75 2.08
CA ALA A 23 -10.97 6.51 2.79
C ALA A 23 -11.13 6.70 4.30
N CYS A 24 -11.61 5.66 4.99
CA CYS A 24 -11.65 5.65 6.45
C CYS A 24 -10.22 5.55 7.01
N LEU A 25 -9.95 6.26 8.10
CA LEU A 25 -8.73 6.06 8.88
C LEU A 25 -8.92 4.88 9.84
N PRO A 26 -7.88 4.05 10.03
CA PRO A 26 -7.93 2.96 11.01
C PRO A 26 -7.87 3.50 12.43
N GLU A 27 -8.31 2.68 13.38
CA GLU A 27 -8.12 2.98 14.81
C GLU A 27 -6.65 2.82 15.21
N GLN A 28 -6.25 3.48 16.29
CA GLN A 28 -4.88 3.38 16.77
C GLN A 28 -4.57 1.92 17.18
N ASN A 29 -3.49 1.37 16.62
CA ASN A 29 -3.04 -0.01 16.81
C ASN A 29 -4.01 -1.10 16.27
N GLU A 30 -4.92 -0.74 15.36
CA GLU A 30 -5.72 -1.73 14.64
C GLU A 30 -4.81 -2.69 13.85
N LYS A 31 -5.15 -3.99 13.89
CA LYS A 31 -4.36 -5.04 13.25
C LYS A 31 -5.13 -5.65 12.08
N PHE A 32 -4.43 -5.76 10.95
CA PHE A 32 -4.98 -6.30 9.70
C PHE A 32 -4.35 -7.64 9.31
N ASP A 33 -3.65 -8.29 10.23
CA ASP A 33 -2.97 -9.57 9.98
C ASP A 33 -3.95 -10.63 9.46
N ASN A 34 -3.58 -11.32 8.37
CA ASN A 34 -4.37 -12.38 7.73
C ASN A 34 -5.71 -11.92 7.10
N LEU A 35 -5.93 -10.61 6.97
CA LEU A 35 -7.05 -10.09 6.20
C LEU A 35 -6.70 -9.96 4.71
N ARG A 36 -7.73 -9.97 3.87
CA ARG A 36 -7.63 -9.65 2.44
C ARG A 36 -7.80 -8.14 2.27
N CYS A 37 -6.94 -7.53 1.48
CA CYS A 37 -6.97 -6.10 1.21
C CYS A 37 -6.88 -5.84 -0.29
N TYR A 38 -7.40 -4.70 -0.71
CA TYR A 38 -7.34 -4.28 -2.10
C TYR A 38 -6.26 -3.19 -2.26
N VAL A 39 -5.44 -3.34 -3.28
CA VAL A 39 -4.50 -2.31 -3.72
C VAL A 39 -4.91 -1.84 -5.10
N THR A 40 -5.07 -0.53 -5.27
CA THR A 40 -5.46 0.07 -6.53
C THR A 40 -4.35 0.97 -7.09
N GLY A 41 -4.29 1.11 -8.41
CA GLY A 41 -3.35 2.04 -9.04
C GLY A 41 -3.29 1.97 -10.57
N TRP A 42 -2.52 2.91 -11.12
CA TRP A 42 -2.24 3.05 -12.56
C TRP A 42 -0.77 2.71 -12.91
N GLY A 43 -0.05 2.07 -11.99
CA GLY A 43 1.38 1.77 -12.11
C GLY A 43 1.72 0.84 -13.28
N LYS A 44 3.02 0.59 -13.49
CA LYS A 44 3.47 -0.34 -14.53
C LYS A 44 2.96 -1.77 -14.29
N ASN A 45 2.58 -2.45 -15.35
CA ASN A 45 2.20 -3.87 -15.31
C ASN A 45 3.39 -4.84 -15.22
N ALA A 46 4.61 -4.37 -15.49
CA ALA A 46 5.84 -5.18 -15.42
C ALA A 46 7.04 -4.34 -14.97
N PHE A 47 8.09 -5.02 -14.52
CA PHE A 47 9.35 -4.39 -14.14
C PHE A 47 10.15 -3.94 -15.37
N GLY A 48 10.99 -2.92 -15.19
CA GLY A 48 11.90 -2.42 -16.22
C GLY A 48 11.26 -1.50 -17.25
N GLU A 49 11.97 -1.30 -18.35
CA GLU A 49 11.57 -0.38 -19.42
C GLU A 49 10.37 -0.88 -20.23
N GLN A 50 10.15 -2.21 -20.26
CA GLN A 50 9.05 -2.81 -21.01
C GLN A 50 7.70 -2.77 -20.28
N GLY A 51 7.67 -2.35 -19.01
CA GLY A 51 6.43 -2.16 -18.27
C GLY A 51 5.68 -0.92 -18.72
N GLU A 52 4.39 -1.07 -19.01
CA GLU A 52 3.52 0.00 -19.48
C GLU A 52 2.62 0.49 -18.34
N TYR A 53 2.46 1.81 -18.25
CA TYR A 53 1.50 2.42 -17.33
C TYR A 53 0.07 2.16 -17.78
N GLN A 54 -0.80 1.90 -16.83
CA GLN A 54 -2.19 1.58 -17.11
C GLN A 54 -3.00 2.87 -17.26
N SER A 55 -3.78 3.00 -18.32
CA SER A 55 -4.70 4.15 -18.52
C SER A 55 -6.00 4.02 -17.73
N VAL A 56 -6.37 2.79 -17.37
CA VAL A 56 -7.56 2.47 -16.58
C VAL A 56 -7.11 1.98 -15.21
N LEU A 57 -7.76 2.49 -14.15
CA LEU A 57 -7.49 2.08 -12.77
C LEU A 57 -7.61 0.57 -12.64
N LYS A 58 -6.61 -0.05 -12.04
CA LYS A 58 -6.61 -1.48 -11.72
C LYS A 58 -6.72 -1.67 -10.22
N GLU A 59 -7.25 -2.83 -9.84
CA GLU A 59 -7.35 -3.31 -8.47
C GLU A 59 -6.80 -4.74 -8.40
N VAL A 60 -6.11 -5.06 -7.32
CA VAL A 60 -5.69 -6.41 -6.98
C VAL A 60 -6.02 -6.73 -5.54
N ASP A 61 -6.52 -7.93 -5.31
CA ASP A 61 -6.80 -8.44 -3.97
C ASP A 61 -5.60 -9.26 -3.45
N VAL A 62 -5.02 -8.83 -2.33
CA VAL A 62 -3.79 -9.36 -1.74
C VAL A 62 -3.99 -9.75 -0.26
N PRO A 63 -3.32 -10.80 0.22
CA PRO A 63 -3.32 -11.13 1.64
C PRO A 63 -2.35 -10.23 2.43
N MET A 64 -2.80 -9.70 3.56
CA MET A 64 -1.94 -9.03 4.52
C MET A 64 -1.11 -10.05 5.31
N LEU A 65 0.22 -9.91 5.21
CA LEU A 65 1.16 -10.74 5.93
C LEU A 65 1.46 -10.12 7.30
N GLY A 66 1.44 -10.96 8.34
CA GLY A 66 1.91 -10.56 9.65
C GLY A 66 3.37 -10.16 9.62
N GLN A 67 3.75 -9.25 10.52
CA GLN A 67 5.09 -8.66 10.57
C GLN A 67 6.22 -9.69 10.64
N ARG A 68 6.05 -10.76 11.44
CA ARG A 68 7.03 -11.85 11.56
C ARG A 68 7.23 -12.61 10.25
N ASP A 69 6.15 -12.87 9.53
CA ASP A 69 6.19 -13.59 8.26
C ASP A 69 6.83 -12.72 7.17
N CYS A 70 6.51 -11.43 7.15
CA CYS A 70 7.14 -10.45 6.27
C CYS A 70 8.66 -10.40 6.51
N GLU A 71 9.10 -10.23 7.75
CA GLU A 71 10.52 -10.20 8.10
C GLU A 71 11.23 -11.51 7.74
N HIS A 72 10.60 -12.66 8.04
CA HIS A 72 11.16 -13.96 7.71
C HIS A 72 11.36 -14.13 6.19
N ARG A 73 10.39 -13.71 5.39
CA ARG A 73 10.50 -13.76 3.91
C ARG A 73 11.57 -12.80 3.40
N LEU A 74 11.65 -11.58 3.94
CA LEU A 74 12.66 -10.60 3.53
C LEU A 74 14.10 -11.06 3.85
N LYS A 75 14.31 -11.74 4.98
CA LYS A 75 15.61 -12.36 5.35
C LYS A 75 16.10 -13.42 4.35
N GLN A 76 15.19 -14.01 3.56
CA GLN A 76 15.53 -15.00 2.53
C GLN A 76 15.89 -14.35 1.17
N THR A 77 15.73 -13.04 1.03
CA THR A 77 16.08 -12.30 -0.18
C THR A 77 17.54 -11.84 -0.15
N ARG A 78 17.94 -11.00 -1.12
CA ARG A 78 19.26 -10.36 -1.17
C ARG A 78 19.56 -9.46 0.05
N LEU A 79 18.56 -9.12 0.86
CA LEU A 79 18.72 -8.37 2.10
C LEU A 79 19.47 -9.16 3.20
N GLY A 80 19.46 -10.50 3.11
CA GLY A 80 20.22 -11.38 4.00
C GLY A 80 19.60 -11.60 5.39
N ARG A 81 20.16 -12.58 6.12
CA ARG A 81 19.60 -13.06 7.41
C ARG A 81 19.63 -12.05 8.55
N SER A 82 20.50 -11.04 8.46
CA SER A 82 20.64 -9.97 9.46
C SER A 82 19.62 -8.85 9.29
N TYR A 83 18.81 -8.86 8.22
CA TYR A 83 17.75 -7.88 8.02
C TYR A 83 16.81 -7.84 9.22
N GLN A 84 16.40 -6.66 9.67
CA GLN A 84 15.41 -6.48 10.73
C GLN A 84 14.33 -5.56 10.21
N LEU A 85 13.09 -6.02 10.27
CA LEU A 85 11.94 -5.20 9.90
C LEU A 85 11.64 -4.23 11.04
N HIS A 86 11.43 -2.94 10.71
CA HIS A 86 11.06 -1.93 11.71
C HIS A 86 9.74 -2.33 12.41
N PRO A 87 9.61 -2.15 13.74
CA PRO A 87 8.42 -2.56 14.51
C PRO A 87 7.14 -1.81 14.10
N GLY A 88 7.29 -0.64 13.48
CA GLY A 88 6.19 0.31 13.26
C GLY A 88 6.35 1.47 14.20
#